data_AF-A0A6V7IDA6-F1
#
_entry.id   AF-A0A6V7IDA6-F1
#
_cell.length_a   1.000
_cell.length_b   1.000
_cell.length_c   1.000
_cell.angle_alpha   90.00
_cell.angle_beta   90.00
_cell.angle_gamma   90.00
#
_symmetry.space_group_name_H-M   'P 1'
#
loop_
_entity.id
_entity.type
_entity.pdbx_description
1 polymer ?
#
loop_
_entity_poly.entity_id
_entity_poly.type
_entity_poly.pdbx_seq_one_letter_code
_entity_poly.pdbx_strand_id
1 'polypeptide(L)'
;AWALLTSAILVVGPVLYLVHTYSPRKNDEAIKNPHEPIYIGLGSPSRCTWYIYGALLQQGGMNLPKTDGARLIVGTWWLVVMVVVATYSGSLVAFLTFPKMEDAINNLDDILQRRQEFTWSLPQGSFLEDFLIVSGEQGMADYRGLLEENEPHARKHDAIAYEANVRKVKHEKHVVIDWTSALKISSRNDHMSTGMCYFSLSTDVLMLEEPIAMGLPADSPYRQIIND
;
A
#
# COMPACT_ATOMS: atom_id res chain seq x y z
N ALA A 1 2.51 -6.36 18.91
CA ALA A 1 3.46 -7.45 18.65
C ALA A 1 4.80 -7.25 19.38
N TRP A 2 5.53 -6.16 19.14
CA TRP A 2 6.83 -5.91 19.77
C TRP A 2 6.82 -5.92 21.31
N ALA A 3 5.81 -5.31 21.94
CA ALA A 3 5.66 -5.35 23.41
C ALA A 3 5.42 -6.76 23.96
N LEU A 4 4.75 -7.64 23.20
CA LEU A 4 4.53 -9.03 23.60
C LEU A 4 5.83 -9.82 23.49
N LEU A 5 6.62 -9.59 22.43
CA LEU A 5 7.92 -10.21 22.26
C LEU A 5 8.88 -9.82 23.40
N THR A 6 8.95 -8.54 23.76
CA THR A 6 9.79 -8.08 24.87
C THR A 6 9.32 -8.65 26.21
N SER A 7 8.01 -8.69 26.45
CA SER A 7 7.46 -9.34 27.65
C SER A 7 7.80 -10.83 27.71
N ALA A 8 7.75 -11.56 26.59
CA ALA A 8 8.07 -12.97 26.54
C ALA A 8 9.54 -13.23 26.91
N ILE A 9 10.47 -12.41 26.43
CA ILE A 9 11.90 -12.51 26.80
C ILE A 9 12.10 -12.33 28.31
N LEU A 10 11.43 -11.32 28.90
CA LEU A 10 11.50 -11.04 30.33
C LEU A 10 10.84 -12.11 31.20
N VAL A 11 9.93 -12.93 30.67
CA VAL A 11 9.29 -14.03 31.39
C VAL A 11 10.08 -15.34 31.23
N VAL A 12 10.51 -15.67 30.01
CA VAL A 12 11.20 -16.94 29.70
C VAL A 12 12.58 -17.01 30.37
N GLY A 13 13.30 -15.89 30.49
CA GLY A 13 14.60 -15.82 31.19
C GLY A 13 14.52 -16.24 32.66
N PRO A 14 13.66 -15.63 33.49
CA PRO A 14 13.41 -16.06 34.87
C PRO A 14 12.85 -17.48 34.99
N VAL A 15 11.95 -17.91 34.10
CA VAL A 15 11.42 -19.29 34.10
C VAL A 15 12.54 -20.31 33.87
N LEU A 16 13.44 -20.03 32.91
CA LEU A 16 14.63 -20.86 32.66
C LEU A 16 15.54 -20.91 33.89
N TYR A 17 15.73 -19.79 34.60
CA TYR A 17 16.50 -19.73 35.83
C TYR A 17 15.87 -20.57 36.96
N LEU A 18 14.55 -20.50 37.14
CA LEU A 18 13.83 -21.29 38.15
C LEU A 18 13.97 -22.79 37.87
N VAL A 19 13.68 -23.23 36.64
CA VAL A 19 13.77 -24.66 36.26
C VAL A 19 15.20 -25.19 36.35
N HIS A 20 16.18 -24.36 36.01
CA HIS A 20 17.60 -24.70 36.21
C HIS A 20 17.97 -24.81 37.70
N THR A 21 17.40 -23.96 38.56
CA THR A 21 17.74 -23.90 39.99
C THR A 21 17.09 -25.00 40.81
N TYR A 22 15.84 -25.36 40.50
CA TYR A 22 15.07 -26.40 41.20
C TYR A 22 15.32 -27.82 40.70
N SER A 23 16.13 -27.99 39.65
CA SER A 23 16.47 -29.30 39.09
C SER A 23 17.30 -30.14 40.08
N PRO A 24 16.84 -31.35 40.48
CA PRO A 24 17.59 -32.25 41.37
C PRO A 24 18.94 -32.68 40.78
N ARG A 25 19.04 -32.75 39.45
CA ARG A 25 20.26 -33.13 38.72
C ARG A 25 21.44 -32.19 38.97
N LYS A 26 21.18 -30.97 39.44
CA LYS A 26 22.22 -30.03 39.86
C LYS A 26 23.09 -30.61 40.98
N ASN A 27 22.47 -31.27 41.94
CA ASN A 27 23.17 -31.87 43.08
C ASN A 27 23.92 -33.15 42.66
N ASP A 28 23.32 -33.95 41.79
CA ASP A 28 23.96 -35.16 41.25
C ASP A 28 25.21 -34.83 40.42
N GLU A 29 25.15 -33.80 39.57
CA GLU A 29 26.32 -33.37 38.78
C GLU A 29 27.40 -32.70 39.65
N ALA A 30 27.01 -31.97 40.69
CA ALA A 30 27.93 -31.40 41.67
C ALA A 30 28.73 -32.48 42.43
N ILE A 31 28.09 -33.61 42.75
CA ILE A 31 28.72 -34.75 43.41
C ILE A 31 29.62 -35.53 42.44
N LYS A 32 29.18 -35.69 41.17
CA LYS A 32 29.90 -36.47 40.16
C LYS A 32 31.14 -35.77 39.60
N ASN A 33 31.11 -34.43 39.49
CA ASN A 33 32.21 -33.62 38.96
C ASN A 33 32.56 -32.45 39.91
N PRO A 34 33.27 -32.71 41.03
CA PRO A 34 33.53 -31.70 42.06
C PRO A 34 34.49 -30.57 41.63
N HIS A 35 35.27 -30.77 40.57
CA HIS A 35 36.22 -29.77 40.04
C HIS A 35 35.65 -28.90 38.91
N GLU A 36 34.46 -29.22 38.38
CA GLU A 36 33.82 -28.37 37.37
C GLU A 36 32.89 -27.35 38.03
N PRO A 37 32.93 -26.07 37.61
CA PRO A 37 31.95 -25.11 38.08
C PRO A 37 30.54 -25.54 37.67
N ILE A 38 29.66 -25.72 38.66
CA ILE A 38 28.24 -26.10 38.47
C ILE A 38 27.47 -25.03 37.66
N TYR A 39 27.99 -23.79 37.61
CA TYR A 39 27.36 -22.63 36.97
C TYR A 39 28.17 -22.06 35.80
N ILE A 40 28.36 -22.82 34.72
CA ILE A 40 28.92 -22.24 33.49
C ILE A 40 27.78 -21.57 32.71
N GLY A 41 27.62 -20.25 32.89
CA GLY A 41 26.79 -19.39 32.04
C GLY A 41 25.39 -19.02 32.56
N LEU A 42 24.61 -19.96 33.12
CA LEU A 42 23.17 -19.74 33.45
C LEU A 42 22.88 -19.52 34.97
N GLY A 43 23.88 -19.15 35.77
CA GLY A 43 23.75 -19.02 37.22
C GLY A 43 22.96 -17.81 37.76
N SER A 44 22.44 -16.93 36.90
CA SER A 44 21.70 -15.72 37.29
C SER A 44 20.56 -15.44 36.30
N PRO A 45 19.40 -14.92 36.76
CA PRO A 45 18.26 -14.61 35.88
C PRO A 45 18.60 -13.60 34.77
N SER A 46 19.52 -12.66 35.02
CA SER A 46 19.97 -11.71 33.99
C SER A 46 20.75 -12.40 32.88
N ARG A 47 21.58 -13.39 33.21
CA ARG A 47 22.33 -14.19 32.22
C ARG A 47 21.41 -15.13 31.43
N CYS A 48 20.39 -15.70 32.07
CA CYS A 48 19.36 -16.47 31.37
C CYS A 48 18.55 -15.60 30.40
N THR A 49 18.19 -14.39 30.82
CA THR A 49 17.48 -13.44 29.94
C THR A 49 18.36 -13.03 28.75
N TRP A 50 19.65 -12.78 29.00
CA TRP A 50 20.62 -12.51 27.93
C TRP A 50 20.77 -13.69 26.95
N TYR A 51 20.77 -14.93 27.45
CA TYR A 51 20.80 -16.12 26.60
C TYR A 51 19.56 -16.21 25.70
N ILE A 52 18.36 -16.01 26.26
CA ILE A 52 17.09 -16.02 25.53
C ILE A 52 17.05 -14.90 24.47
N TYR A 53 17.56 -13.72 24.81
CA TYR A 53 17.72 -12.60 23.89
C TYR A 53 18.72 -12.91 22.75
N GLY A 54 19.89 -13.47 23.05
CA GLY A 54 20.89 -13.89 22.05
C GLY A 54 20.37 -14.97 21.10
N ALA A 55 19.54 -15.88 21.60
CA ALA A 55 18.85 -16.87 20.78
C ALA A 55 17.84 -16.24 19.79
N LEU A 56 17.12 -15.19 20.20
CA LEU A 56 16.21 -14.44 19.31
C LEU A 56 16.97 -13.78 18.16
N LEU A 57 18.16 -13.23 18.45
CA LEU A 57 19.03 -12.59 17.45
C LEU A 57 19.81 -13.59 16.58
N GLN A 58 19.57 -14.90 16.73
CA GLN A 58 20.31 -15.97 16.05
C GLN A 58 21.82 -15.97 16.33
N GLN A 59 22.29 -15.21 17.33
CA GLN A 59 23.67 -15.22 17.78
C GLN A 59 23.96 -16.45 18.67
N GLY A 60 22.91 -17.04 19.23
CA GLY A 60 23.00 -18.16 20.17
C GLY A 60 23.52 -17.72 21.53
N GLY A 61 23.82 -18.69 22.39
CA GLY A 61 24.45 -18.44 23.67
C GLY A 61 25.61 -19.40 23.89
N MET A 62 26.66 -18.91 24.55
CA MET A 62 27.95 -19.61 24.67
C MET A 62 27.87 -20.93 25.46
N ASN A 63 26.83 -21.14 26.27
CA ASN A 63 26.68 -22.31 27.13
C ASN A 63 25.27 -22.91 27.03
N LEU A 64 25.17 -24.23 26.84
CA LEU A 64 23.89 -24.94 26.84
C LEU A 64 23.53 -25.41 28.27
N PRO A 65 22.23 -25.46 28.62
CA PRO A 65 21.81 -26.04 29.89
C PRO A 65 22.15 -27.53 29.98
N LYS A 66 22.72 -27.95 31.10
CA LYS A 66 23.06 -29.36 31.38
C LYS A 66 21.82 -30.19 31.77
N THR A 67 20.78 -29.57 32.35
CA THR A 67 19.54 -30.25 32.77
C THR A 67 18.55 -30.44 31.61
N ASP A 68 17.96 -31.63 31.47
CA ASP A 68 16.96 -31.93 30.42
C ASP A 68 15.74 -31.00 30.41
N GLY A 69 15.19 -30.63 31.58
CA GLY A 69 14.06 -29.70 31.68
C GLY A 69 14.39 -28.30 31.13
N ALA A 70 15.61 -27.82 31.34
CA ALA A 70 16.06 -26.55 30.78
C ALA A 70 16.30 -26.65 29.26
N ARG A 71 16.71 -27.82 28.74
CA ARG A 71 16.83 -28.08 27.30
C ARG A 71 15.47 -28.05 26.61
N LEU A 72 14.42 -28.59 27.23
CA LEU A 72 13.06 -28.52 26.68
C LEU A 72 12.58 -27.06 26.55
N ILE A 73 12.79 -26.23 27.59
CA ILE A 73 12.42 -24.81 27.55
C ILE A 73 13.17 -24.07 26.44
N VAL A 74 14.48 -24.30 26.31
CA VAL A 74 15.29 -23.70 25.25
C VAL A 74 14.82 -24.18 23.87
N GLY A 75 14.50 -25.46 23.70
CA GLY A 75 13.97 -26.01 22.45
C GLY A 75 12.62 -25.39 22.06
N THR A 76 11.70 -25.24 23.02
CA THR A 76 10.43 -24.54 22.78
C THR A 76 10.67 -23.07 22.42
N TRP A 77 11.60 -22.40 23.10
CA TRP A 77 11.98 -21.02 22.76
C TRP A 77 12.52 -20.91 21.33
N TRP A 78 13.36 -21.84 20.89
CA TRP A 78 13.87 -21.88 19.52
C TRP A 78 12.76 -22.02 18.48
N LEU A 79 11.74 -22.84 18.74
CA LEU A 79 10.58 -22.94 17.85
C LEU A 79 9.82 -21.61 17.76
N VAL A 80 9.62 -20.92 18.89
CA VAL A 80 8.99 -19.59 18.91
C VAL A 80 9.82 -18.59 18.09
N VAL A 81 11.14 -18.56 18.29
CA VAL A 81 12.04 -17.68 17.53
C VAL A 81 11.96 -17.98 16.03
N MET A 82 11.97 -19.24 15.62
CA MET A 82 11.84 -19.63 14.21
C MET A 82 10.54 -19.11 13.60
N VAL A 83 9.41 -19.26 14.30
CA VAL A 83 8.11 -18.76 13.83
C VAL A 83 8.10 -17.23 13.73
N VAL A 84 8.63 -16.53 14.73
CA VAL A 84 8.70 -15.06 14.73
C VAL A 84 9.57 -14.53 13.60
N VAL A 85 10.76 -15.11 13.41
CA VAL A 85 11.66 -14.68 12.32
C VAL A 85 11.04 -15.00 10.96
N ALA A 86 10.47 -16.20 10.77
CA ALA A 86 9.84 -16.56 9.51
C ALA A 86 8.67 -15.62 9.16
N THR A 87 7.81 -15.30 10.13
CA THR A 87 6.66 -14.39 9.93
C THR A 87 7.10 -12.95 9.68
N TYR A 88 8.13 -12.47 10.39
CA TYR A 88 8.70 -11.14 10.16
C TYR A 88 9.33 -11.03 8.78
N SER A 89 10.16 -12.00 8.38
CA SER A 89 10.77 -12.07 7.06
C SER A 89 9.72 -12.14 5.95
N GLY A 90 8.66 -12.95 6.13
CA GLY A 90 7.56 -13.03 5.17
C GLY A 90 6.81 -11.70 5.03
N SER A 91 6.53 -11.03 6.14
CA SER A 91 5.85 -9.73 6.12
C SER A 91 6.71 -8.64 5.48
N LEU A 92 8.02 -8.66 5.76
CA LEU A 92 8.98 -7.74 5.15
C LEU A 92 9.09 -7.96 3.64
N VAL A 93 9.22 -9.21 3.20
CA VAL A 93 9.24 -9.56 1.77
C VAL A 93 7.97 -9.08 1.09
N ALA A 94 6.79 -9.37 1.66
CA ALA A 94 5.52 -8.92 1.11
C ALA A 94 5.48 -7.39 0.95
N PHE A 95 5.94 -6.64 1.96
CA PHE A 95 6.00 -5.18 1.88
C PHE A 95 6.98 -4.67 0.82
N LEU A 96 8.12 -5.33 0.63
CA LEU A 96 9.11 -4.94 -0.36
C LEU A 96 8.72 -5.34 -1.79
N THR A 97 7.99 -6.44 -1.96
CA THR A 97 7.58 -6.94 -3.28
C THR A 97 6.31 -6.26 -3.79
N PHE A 98 5.39 -5.88 -2.90
CA PHE A 98 4.17 -5.18 -3.29
C PHE A 98 4.37 -3.68 -3.11
N PRO A 99 4.65 -2.92 -4.20
CA PRO A 99 4.65 -1.48 -4.11
C PRO A 99 3.27 -1.02 -3.63
N LYS A 100 3.23 -0.07 -2.70
CA LYS A 100 2.00 0.65 -2.40
C LYS A 100 1.61 1.43 -3.64
N MET A 101 0.65 0.91 -4.39
CA MET A 101 -0.02 1.68 -5.43
C MET A 101 -0.84 2.75 -4.72
N GLU A 102 -0.61 4.02 -5.04
CA GLU A 102 -1.53 5.07 -4.61
C GLU A 102 -2.91 4.75 -5.20
N ASP A 103 -3.96 4.86 -4.37
CA ASP A 103 -5.32 4.52 -4.80
C ASP A 103 -5.68 5.33 -6.03
N ALA A 104 -5.95 4.64 -7.13
CA ALA A 104 -6.46 5.25 -8.34
C ALA A 104 -7.80 5.93 -8.04
N ILE A 105 -7.99 7.12 -8.61
CA ILE A 105 -9.25 7.84 -8.55
C ILE A 105 -10.23 7.09 -9.46
N ASN A 106 -11.23 6.44 -8.88
CA ASN A 106 -12.20 5.65 -9.64
C ASN A 106 -13.52 6.39 -9.86
N ASN A 107 -13.88 7.26 -8.93
CA ASN A 107 -15.13 8.00 -8.98
C ASN A 107 -14.89 9.50 -8.82
N LEU A 108 -15.89 10.29 -9.20
CA LEU A 108 -15.87 11.72 -8.96
C LEU A 108 -15.79 12.06 -7.47
N ASP A 109 -16.50 11.30 -6.65
CA ASP A 109 -16.54 11.46 -5.20
C ASP A 109 -15.15 11.38 -4.57
N ASP A 110 -14.25 10.56 -5.13
CA ASP A 110 -12.87 10.44 -4.65
C ASP A 110 -12.10 11.76 -4.88
N ILE A 111 -12.35 12.44 -6.00
CA ILE A 111 -11.79 13.76 -6.29
C ILE A 111 -12.36 14.79 -5.31
N LEU A 112 -13.67 14.74 -5.06
CA LEU A 112 -14.35 15.66 -4.15
C LEU A 112 -13.95 15.46 -2.67
N GLN A 113 -13.55 14.25 -2.27
CA GLN A 113 -13.01 13.98 -0.95
C GLN A 113 -11.53 14.39 -0.84
N ARG A 114 -10.77 14.29 -1.93
CA ARG A 114 -9.33 14.60 -2.00
C ARG A 114 -9.02 15.95 -2.65
N ARG A 115 -9.94 16.93 -2.57
CA ARG A 115 -9.79 18.26 -3.21
C ARG A 115 -8.50 19.00 -2.86
N GLN A 116 -7.93 18.75 -1.68
CA GLN A 116 -6.67 19.39 -1.25
C GLN A 116 -5.43 18.76 -1.87
N GLU A 117 -5.53 17.53 -2.38
CA GLU A 117 -4.40 16.76 -2.92
C GLU A 117 -4.36 16.79 -4.45
N PHE A 118 -5.53 16.79 -5.09
CA PHE A 118 -5.65 16.73 -6.54
C PHE A 118 -6.27 18.00 -7.10
N THR A 119 -5.70 18.46 -8.21
CA THR A 119 -6.33 19.47 -9.06
C THR A 119 -7.01 18.76 -10.23
N TRP A 120 -8.09 19.34 -10.77
CA TRP A 120 -8.77 18.75 -11.92
C TRP A 120 -8.98 19.78 -13.01
N SER A 121 -9.18 19.32 -14.25
CA SER A 121 -9.58 20.19 -15.33
C SER A 121 -10.60 19.61 -16.28
N LEU A 122 -11.46 20.50 -16.79
CA LEU A 122 -12.46 20.23 -17.81
C LEU A 122 -12.16 21.02 -19.10
N PRO A 123 -12.54 20.48 -20.27
CA PRO A 123 -12.31 21.13 -21.56
C PRO A 123 -13.21 22.37 -21.71
N GLN A 124 -12.58 23.51 -21.98
CA GLN A 124 -13.25 24.80 -22.15
C GLN A 124 -14.02 24.86 -23.48
N GLY A 125 -15.25 25.40 -23.44
CA GLY A 125 -16.09 25.57 -24.62
C GLY A 125 -16.49 24.25 -25.28
N SER A 126 -16.47 23.16 -24.52
CA SER A 126 -16.80 21.82 -24.99
C SER A 126 -18.27 21.51 -24.76
N PHE A 127 -18.79 20.54 -25.52
CA PHE A 127 -20.13 20.00 -25.26
C PHE A 127 -20.28 19.52 -23.81
N LEU A 128 -19.22 18.96 -23.21
CA LEU A 128 -19.27 18.50 -21.82
C LEU A 128 -19.51 19.65 -20.85
N GLU A 129 -18.83 20.79 -21.03
CA GLU A 129 -19.06 21.99 -20.19
C GLU A 129 -20.50 22.50 -20.33
N ASP A 130 -20.99 22.66 -21.56
CA ASP A 130 -22.35 23.13 -21.82
C ASP A 130 -23.41 22.16 -21.30
N PHE A 131 -23.18 20.86 -21.49
CA PHE A 131 -24.08 19.80 -21.00
C PHE A 131 -24.18 19.81 -19.47
N LEU A 132 -23.06 19.94 -18.77
CA LEU A 132 -23.04 20.01 -17.30
C LEU A 132 -23.73 21.26 -16.77
N ILE A 133 -23.66 22.38 -17.49
CA ILE A 133 -24.36 23.63 -17.11
C ILE A 133 -25.87 23.50 -17.33
N VAL A 134 -26.30 22.92 -18.46
CA VAL A 134 -27.71 22.84 -18.85
C VAL A 134 -28.45 21.69 -18.17
N SER A 135 -27.77 20.59 -17.85
CA SER A 135 -28.40 19.41 -17.26
C SER A 135 -28.85 19.67 -15.81
N GLY A 136 -30.16 19.60 -15.59
CA GLY A 136 -30.78 19.69 -14.26
C GLY A 136 -30.89 18.35 -13.52
N GLU A 137 -30.25 17.30 -14.03
CA GLU A 137 -30.37 15.96 -13.49
C GLU A 137 -29.67 15.82 -12.14
N GLN A 138 -30.29 15.10 -11.21
CA GLN A 138 -29.81 15.02 -9.83
C GLN A 138 -28.47 14.28 -9.72
N GLY A 139 -28.19 13.34 -10.64
CA GLY A 139 -26.89 12.67 -10.74
C GLY A 139 -25.76 13.54 -11.29
N MET A 140 -26.06 14.73 -11.83
CA MET A 140 -25.08 15.68 -12.36
C MET A 140 -24.76 16.82 -11.37
N ALA A 141 -25.30 16.78 -10.16
CA ALA A 141 -25.06 17.81 -9.14
C ALA A 141 -23.59 17.86 -8.70
N ASP A 142 -22.97 16.69 -8.51
CA ASP A 142 -21.58 16.58 -8.06
C ASP A 142 -20.59 17.09 -9.12
N TYR A 143 -20.88 16.81 -10.41
CA TYR A 143 -20.11 17.34 -11.54
C TYR A 143 -20.23 18.84 -11.72
N ARG A 144 -21.39 19.43 -11.41
CA ARG A 144 -21.56 20.89 -11.37
C ARG A 144 -20.77 21.51 -10.23
N GLY A 145 -20.67 20.82 -9.09
CA GLY A 145 -19.81 21.23 -7.97
C GLY A 145 -18.33 21.36 -8.37
N LEU A 146 -17.85 20.58 -9.34
CA LEU A 146 -16.48 20.71 -9.87
C LEU A 146 -16.27 21.94 -10.76
N LEU A 147 -17.34 22.47 -11.34
CA LEU A 147 -17.35 23.62 -12.24
C LEU A 147 -17.57 24.94 -11.51
N GLU A 148 -17.81 24.92 -10.20
CA GLU A 148 -17.96 26.14 -9.42
C GLU A 148 -16.71 27.01 -9.56
N GLU A 149 -16.88 28.21 -10.10
CA GLU A 149 -15.80 29.16 -10.40
C GLU A 149 -15.01 29.58 -9.15
N ASN A 150 -15.55 29.31 -7.95
CA ASN A 150 -14.93 29.57 -6.66
C ASN A 150 -14.06 28.41 -6.14
N GLU A 151 -13.98 27.27 -6.84
CA GLU A 151 -13.12 26.16 -6.45
C GLU A 151 -11.66 26.41 -6.90
N PRO A 152 -10.71 26.64 -5.98
CA PRO A 152 -9.33 27.01 -6.34
C PRO A 152 -8.55 25.86 -7.02
N HIS A 153 -9.06 24.63 -6.95
CA HIS A 153 -8.43 23.43 -7.51
C HIS A 153 -9.00 23.06 -8.90
N ALA A 154 -10.11 23.68 -9.31
CA ALA A 154 -10.71 23.51 -10.62
C ALA A 154 -9.96 24.38 -11.65
N ARG A 155 -9.53 23.79 -12.75
CA ARG A 155 -8.90 24.49 -13.88
C ARG A 155 -9.66 24.20 -15.16
N LYS A 156 -9.59 25.09 -16.13
CA LYS A 156 -10.03 24.79 -17.50
C LYS A 156 -8.82 24.41 -18.34
N HIS A 157 -9.01 23.49 -19.28
CA HIS A 157 -8.00 23.13 -20.27
C HIS A 157 -8.55 23.26 -21.68
N ASP A 158 -7.65 23.44 -22.64
CA ASP A 158 -8.01 23.40 -24.06
C ASP A 158 -8.07 21.94 -24.52
N ALA A 159 -9.19 21.55 -25.13
CA ALA A 159 -9.41 20.21 -25.68
C ALA A 159 -8.41 19.89 -26.80
N ILE A 160 -7.85 20.90 -27.47
CA ILE A 160 -6.92 20.72 -28.59
C ILE A 160 -5.47 20.57 -28.09
N ALA A 161 -5.14 21.12 -26.92
CA ALA A 161 -3.79 21.16 -26.37
C ALA A 161 -3.40 19.89 -25.59
N TYR A 162 -3.52 18.72 -26.22
CA TYR A 162 -3.29 17.41 -25.59
C TYR A 162 -1.93 17.29 -24.88
N GLU A 163 -0.84 17.76 -25.49
CA GLU A 163 0.51 17.65 -24.93
C GLU A 163 0.67 18.40 -23.60
N ALA A 164 0.04 19.58 -23.49
CA ALA A 164 0.07 20.37 -22.26
C ALA A 164 -0.68 19.66 -21.13
N ASN A 165 -1.80 19.01 -21.46
CA ASN A 165 -2.62 18.27 -20.49
C ASN A 165 -1.89 17.00 -20.00
N VAL A 166 -1.34 16.22 -20.94
CA VAL A 166 -0.48 15.06 -20.66
C VAL A 166 0.70 15.44 -19.76
N ARG A 167 1.36 16.56 -20.05
CA ARG A 167 2.50 17.03 -19.24
C ARG A 167 2.08 17.39 -17.81
N LYS A 168 0.95 18.05 -17.62
CA LYS A 168 0.42 18.39 -16.30
C LYS A 168 0.13 17.13 -15.49
N VAL A 169 -0.57 16.15 -16.06
CA VAL A 169 -0.89 14.88 -15.38
C VAL A 169 0.38 14.10 -14.99
N LYS A 170 1.45 14.19 -15.79
CA LYS A 170 2.72 13.52 -15.50
C LYS A 170 3.53 14.14 -14.36
N HIS A 171 3.46 15.46 -14.18
CA HIS A 171 4.33 16.19 -13.25
C HIS A 171 3.60 16.74 -12.03
N GLU A 172 2.30 16.96 -12.15
CA GLU A 172 1.41 17.47 -11.10
C GLU A 172 0.40 16.38 -10.74
N LYS A 173 -0.10 16.38 -9.50
CA LYS A 173 -1.27 15.59 -9.10
C LYS A 173 -2.53 16.20 -9.72
N HIS A 174 -2.67 15.99 -11.04
CA HIS A 174 -3.69 16.61 -11.87
C HIS A 174 -4.55 15.56 -12.57
N VAL A 175 -5.87 15.75 -12.53
CA VAL A 175 -6.86 14.89 -13.17
C VAL A 175 -7.44 15.62 -14.37
N VAL A 176 -7.45 14.98 -15.53
CA VAL A 176 -8.07 15.53 -16.75
C VAL A 176 -9.38 14.79 -16.96
N ILE A 177 -10.48 15.54 -16.97
CA ILE A 177 -11.82 15.03 -17.23
C ILE A 177 -12.16 15.42 -18.67
N ASP A 178 -12.26 14.42 -19.55
CA ASP A 178 -12.60 14.59 -20.96
C ASP A 178 -13.22 13.27 -21.48
N TRP A 179 -13.66 13.27 -22.73
CA TRP A 179 -14.17 12.11 -23.43
C TRP A 179 -13.21 10.93 -23.40
N THR A 180 -13.75 9.72 -23.24
CA THR A 180 -12.95 8.50 -23.13
C THR A 180 -12.14 8.27 -24.39
N SER A 181 -12.72 8.59 -25.56
CA SER A 181 -12.01 8.51 -26.84
C SER A 181 -10.79 9.45 -26.89
N ALA A 182 -10.95 10.70 -26.46
CA ALA A 182 -9.88 11.68 -26.43
C ALA A 182 -8.74 11.25 -25.47
N LEU A 183 -9.10 10.81 -24.26
CA LEU A 183 -8.12 10.35 -23.26
C LEU A 183 -7.37 9.08 -23.71
N LYS A 184 -8.06 8.12 -24.34
CA LYS A 184 -7.42 6.91 -24.92
C LYS A 184 -6.45 7.27 -26.03
N ILE A 185 -6.82 8.19 -26.92
CA ILE A 185 -5.94 8.67 -27.99
C ILE A 185 -4.71 9.36 -27.39
N SER A 186 -4.92 10.24 -26.42
CA SER A 186 -3.85 10.96 -25.73
C SER A 186 -2.86 10.01 -25.04
N SER A 187 -3.36 9.04 -24.26
CA SER A 187 -2.54 8.02 -23.61
C SER A 187 -1.80 7.15 -24.61
N ARG A 188 -2.42 6.80 -25.74
CA ARG A 188 -1.78 5.99 -26.79
C ARG A 188 -0.67 6.77 -27.49
N ASN A 189 -0.89 8.04 -27.82
CA ASN A 189 0.10 8.89 -28.45
C ASN A 189 1.34 9.06 -27.56
N ASP A 190 1.13 9.26 -26.25
CA ASP A 190 2.22 9.35 -25.28
C ASP A 190 2.95 8.00 -25.08
N HIS A 191 2.23 6.89 -25.10
CA HIS A 191 2.84 5.57 -25.07
C HIS A 191 3.68 5.31 -26.32
N MET A 192 3.21 5.71 -27.49
CA MET A 192 3.96 5.57 -28.75
C MET A 192 5.23 6.43 -28.77
N SER A 193 5.24 7.58 -28.09
CA SER A 193 6.42 8.46 -28.03
C SER A 193 7.43 8.05 -26.95
N THR A 194 6.95 7.60 -25.77
CA THR A 194 7.81 7.30 -24.61
C THR A 194 8.09 5.81 -24.39
N GLY A 195 7.27 4.93 -24.95
CA GLY A 195 7.31 3.48 -24.74
C GLY A 195 6.79 3.02 -23.37
N MET A 196 6.30 3.93 -22.52
CA MET A 196 5.88 3.65 -21.14
C MET A 196 4.38 3.92 -20.96
N CYS A 197 3.74 3.29 -19.96
CA CYS A 197 2.33 3.51 -19.62
C CYS A 197 2.23 4.33 -18.33
N TYR A 198 2.05 5.66 -18.46
CA TYR A 198 1.94 6.58 -17.31
C TYR A 198 0.50 6.87 -16.88
N PHE A 199 -0.48 6.62 -17.75
CA PHE A 199 -1.86 7.00 -17.51
C PHE A 199 -2.69 5.82 -17.05
N SER A 200 -3.62 6.10 -16.14
CA SER A 200 -4.72 5.20 -15.79
C SER A 200 -6.02 5.91 -16.11
N LEU A 201 -6.98 5.17 -16.67
CA LEU A 201 -8.34 5.66 -16.92
C LEU A 201 -9.22 5.22 -15.76
N SER A 202 -10.07 6.14 -15.33
CA SER A 202 -11.11 5.84 -14.35
C SER A 202 -12.04 4.74 -14.88
N THR A 203 -12.57 3.91 -13.98
CA THR A 203 -13.52 2.84 -14.33
C THR A 203 -14.95 3.36 -14.42
N ASP A 204 -15.29 4.40 -13.65
CA ASP A 204 -16.57 5.07 -13.75
C ASP A 204 -16.56 6.03 -14.94
N VAL A 205 -17.39 5.73 -15.93
CA VAL A 205 -17.59 6.56 -17.10
C VAL A 205 -18.85 7.37 -16.83
N LEU A 206 -18.77 8.70 -16.89
CA LEU A 206 -19.96 9.55 -17.03
C LEU A 206 -20.82 8.89 -18.09
N MET A 207 -22.03 8.44 -17.76
CA MET A 207 -22.93 7.68 -18.63
C MET A 207 -23.48 8.54 -19.80
N LEU A 208 -22.58 9.18 -20.53
CA LEU A 208 -22.78 9.95 -21.73
C LEU A 208 -22.25 9.08 -22.87
N GLU A 209 -23.16 8.53 -23.67
CA GLU A 209 -22.75 8.00 -24.97
C GLU A 209 -22.18 9.16 -25.78
N GLU A 210 -20.94 9.00 -26.29
CA GLU A 210 -20.31 9.95 -27.22
C GLU A 210 -21.08 9.93 -28.56
N PRO A 211 -22.04 10.86 -28.81
CA PRO A 211 -22.87 10.78 -30.00
C PRO A 211 -22.12 11.49 -31.12
N ILE A 212 -21.41 10.73 -31.94
CA ILE A 212 -20.74 11.26 -33.13
C ILE A 212 -21.75 11.28 -34.29
N ALA A 213 -21.96 12.46 -34.88
CA ALA A 213 -22.85 12.65 -36.02
C ALA A 213 -22.25 13.62 -37.05
N MET A 214 -22.69 13.50 -38.30
CA MET A 214 -22.32 14.43 -39.38
C MET A 214 -23.30 15.61 -39.42
N GLY A 215 -22.79 16.83 -39.26
CA GLY A 215 -23.57 18.06 -39.39
C GLY A 215 -23.69 18.49 -40.86
N LEU A 216 -24.92 18.64 -41.34
CA LEU A 216 -25.23 19.16 -42.67
C LEU A 216 -26.01 20.47 -42.56
N PRO A 217 -25.87 21.41 -43.51
CA PRO A 217 -26.80 22.52 -43.65
C PRO A 217 -28.24 21.99 -43.71
N ALA A 218 -29.18 22.70 -43.08
CA ALA A 218 -30.57 22.25 -42.93
C ALA A 218 -31.22 21.83 -44.27
N ASP A 219 -30.86 22.51 -45.36
CA ASP A 219 -31.41 22.32 -46.71
C ASP A 219 -30.52 21.45 -47.62
N SER A 220 -29.54 20.73 -47.07
CA SER A 220 -28.62 19.93 -47.87
C SER A 220 -29.33 18.73 -48.53
N PRO A 221 -29.27 18.58 -49.87
CA PRO A 221 -29.84 17.42 -50.55
C PRO A 221 -29.10 16.12 -50.22
N TYR A 222 -27.90 16.21 -49.67
CA TYR A 222 -27.06 15.07 -49.28
C TYR A 222 -27.50 14.40 -47.97
N ARG A 223 -28.46 14.98 -47.24
CA ARG A 223 -28.95 14.42 -45.97
C ARG A 223 -29.54 13.01 -46.13
N GLN A 224 -30.23 12.75 -47.24
CA GLN A 224 -30.79 11.42 -47.51
C GLN A 224 -29.68 10.40 -47.80
N ILE A 225 -28.68 10.77 -48.59
CA ILE A 225 -27.57 9.89 -48.99
C ILE A 225 -26.70 9.49 -47.79
N ILE A 226 -26.56 10.36 -46.79
CA ILE A 226 -25.71 10.11 -45.62
C ILE A 226 -26.41 9.27 -44.54
N ASN A 227 -27.74 9.28 -44.54
CA ASN A 227 -28.55 8.55 -43.56
C ASN A 227 -29.01 7.16 -44.04
N ASP A 228 -28.84 6.85 -45.33
CA ASP A 228 -29.04 5.52 -45.92
C ASP A 228 -27.84 4.60 -45.66
#